data_AF-A0A7K8J825-F1
#
_entry.id   AF-A0A7K8J825-F1
#
_cell.length_a   1.000
_cell.length_b   1.000
_cell.length_c   1.000
_cell.angle_alpha   90.00
_cell.angle_beta   90.00
_cell.angle_gamma   90.00
#
_symmetry.space_group_name_H-M   'P 1'
#
loop_
_entity.id
_entity.type
_entity.pdbx_description
1 polymer ?
#
loop_
_entity_poly.entity_id
_entity_poly.type
_entity_poly.pdbx_seq_one_letter_code
_entity_poly.pdbx_strand_id
1 'polypeptide(L)'
;MAGSVRAVARRFLSEYGGGTAGRLKALDAFLLYVLLTGALQFGYCLGVGTFPFNSFLSGFISAVGSFILGVCLRIQINPQNKGEFQGISPERAFADFLFANTILHLVVINFVG
;
A
#
# COMPACT_ATOMS: atom_id res chain seq x y z
N MET A 1 0.62 28.89 22.09
CA MET A 1 1.43 27.71 22.49
C MET A 1 1.84 26.95 21.24
N ALA A 2 3.06 27.14 20.76
CA ALA A 2 3.58 26.38 19.62
C ALA A 2 3.87 24.95 20.10
N GLY A 3 3.01 24.00 19.74
CA GLY A 3 3.25 22.59 20.05
C GLY A 3 4.54 22.14 19.35
N SER A 4 5.55 21.73 20.13
CA SER A 4 6.76 21.10 19.60
C SER A 4 6.39 19.97 18.63
N VAL A 5 7.11 19.83 17.50
CA VAL A 5 6.88 18.76 16.50
C VAL A 5 6.80 17.38 17.16
N ARG A 6 7.59 17.15 18.22
CA ARG A 6 7.57 15.92 19.02
C ARG A 6 6.23 15.70 19.73
N ALA A 7 5.60 16.76 20.24
CA ALA A 7 4.30 16.68 20.89
C ALA A 7 3.19 16.33 19.88
N VAL A 8 3.25 16.91 18.68
CA VAL A 8 2.31 16.58 17.59
C VAL A 8 2.47 15.13 17.16
N ALA A 9 3.71 14.68 16.92
CA ALA A 9 3.99 13.29 16.54
C ALA A 9 3.52 12.28 17.59
N ARG A 10 3.78 12.54 18.88
CA ARG A 10 3.31 11.68 19.97
C ARG A 10 1.78 11.60 20.02
N ARG A 11 1.09 12.73 19.86
CA ARG A 11 -0.37 12.78 19.85
C ARG A 11 -0.93 11.96 18.69
N PHE A 12 -0.40 12.14 17.48
CA PHE A 12 -0.82 11.39 16.30
C PHE A 12 -0.61 9.88 16.47
N LEU A 13 0.54 9.45 16.99
CA LEU A 13 0.83 8.04 17.25
C LEU A 13 -0.11 7.44 18.31
N SER A 14 -0.40 8.18 19.38
CA SER A 14 -1.34 7.74 20.42
C SER A 14 -2.75 7.57 19.85
N GLU A 15 -3.19 8.52 19.03
CA GLU A 15 -4.54 8.53 18.46
C GLU A 15 -4.70 7.45 17.38
N TYR A 16 -3.70 7.26 16.52
CA TYR A 16 -3.65 6.13 15.59
C TYR A 16 -3.68 4.78 16.31
N GLY A 17 -2.94 4.66 17.42
CA GLY A 17 -2.86 3.46 18.25
C GLY A 17 -4.20 3.08 18.86
N GLY A 18 -4.99 4.05 19.36
CA GLY A 18 -6.30 3.81 19.95
C GLY A 18 -7.45 3.74 18.94
N GLY A 19 -7.39 4.51 17.86
CA GLY A 19 -8.50 4.69 16.91
C GLY A 19 -8.53 3.71 15.73
N THR A 20 -7.46 2.94 15.49
CA THR A 20 -7.35 2.05 14.33
C THR A 20 -7.51 0.59 14.73
N ALA A 21 -8.46 -0.12 14.10
CA ALA A 21 -8.66 -1.55 14.33
C ALA A 21 -7.47 -2.40 13.88
N GLY A 22 -7.23 -3.54 14.53
CA GLY A 22 -6.05 -4.39 14.30
C GLY A 22 -5.87 -4.84 12.84
N ARG A 23 -6.97 -5.17 12.15
CA ARG A 23 -6.95 -5.54 10.72
C ARG A 23 -6.44 -4.40 9.83
N LEU A 24 -6.80 -3.16 10.13
CA LEU A 24 -6.31 -1.98 9.39
C LEU A 24 -4.83 -1.71 9.68
N LYS A 25 -4.36 -1.97 10.90
CA LYS A 25 -2.92 -1.88 11.24
C LYS A 25 -2.09 -2.94 10.51
N ALA A 26 -2.61 -4.16 10.38
CA ALA A 26 -1.96 -5.21 9.60
C ALA A 26 -1.84 -4.80 8.11
N LEU A 27 -2.91 -4.21 7.55
CA LEU A 27 -2.88 -3.68 6.19
C LEU A 27 -1.90 -2.49 6.05
N ASP A 28 -1.80 -1.62 7.05
CA ASP A 28 -0.80 -0.54 7.06
C ASP A 28 0.64 -1.07 7.11
N ALA A 29 0.89 -2.14 7.87
CA ALA A 29 2.19 -2.78 7.91
C ALA A 29 2.55 -3.39 6.54
N PHE A 30 1.57 -4.01 5.85
CA PHE A 30 1.75 -4.48 4.48
C PHE A 30 2.04 -3.32 3.51
N LEU A 31 1.30 -2.22 3.58
CA LEU A 31 1.53 -1.03 2.75
C LEU A 31 2.93 -0.44 2.98
N LEU A 32 3.38 -0.38 4.24
CA LEU A 32 4.73 0.07 4.57
C LEU A 32 5.79 -0.85 3.98
N TYR A 33 5.62 -2.18 4.08
CA TYR A 33 6.53 -3.15 3.47
C TYR A 33 6.65 -2.96 1.95
N VAL A 34 5.52 -2.82 1.25
CA VAL A 34 5.49 -2.62 -0.20
C VAL A 34 6.16 -1.29 -0.59
N LEU A 35 5.88 -0.22 0.16
CA LEU A 35 6.50 1.09 -0.06
C LEU A 35 8.03 1.03 0.09
N LEU A 36 8.50 0.40 1.17
CA LEU A 36 9.94 0.22 1.41
C LEU A 36 10.59 -0.61 0.30
N THR A 37 9.90 -1.64 -0.19
CA THR A 37 10.38 -2.47 -1.31
C THR A 37 10.57 -1.64 -2.58
N GLY A 38 9.56 -0.83 -2.96
CA GLY A 38 9.66 0.06 -4.12
C GLY A 38 10.75 1.13 -3.96
N ALA A 39 10.90 1.69 -2.76
CA ALA A 39 11.96 2.65 -2.45
C ALA A 39 13.37 2.03 -2.57
N LEU A 40 13.55 0.80 -2.09
CA LEU A 40 14.81 0.06 -2.22
C LEU A 40 15.13 -0.27 -3.68
N GLN A 41 14.14 -0.73 -4.47
CA GLN A 41 14.31 -0.97 -5.90
C GLN A 41 14.71 0.30 -6.65
N PHE A 42 14.05 1.42 -6.34
CA PHE A 42 14.37 2.72 -6.92
C PHE A 42 15.79 3.18 -6.53
N GLY A 43 16.16 3.03 -5.26
CA GLY A 43 17.51 3.33 -4.78
C GLY A 43 18.59 2.49 -5.47
N TYR A 44 18.33 1.20 -5.68
CA TYR A 44 19.22 0.32 -6.44
C TYR A 44 19.40 0.79 -7.89
N CYS A 45 18.31 1.14 -8.56
CA CYS A 45 18.32 1.66 -9.93
C CYS A 45 19.16 2.96 -10.05
N LEU A 46 19.04 3.86 -9.08
CA LEU A 46 19.85 5.09 -9.04
C LEU A 46 21.34 4.82 -8.78
N GLY A 47 21.66 3.81 -7.96
CA GLY A 47 23.04 3.52 -7.56
C GLY A 47 23.83 2.63 -8.53
N VAL A 48 23.17 1.65 -9.14
CA VAL A 48 23.82 0.61 -9.97
C VAL A 48 23.52 0.80 -11.46
N GLY A 49 22.45 1.52 -11.79
CA GLY A 49 22.00 1.77 -13.16
C GLY A 49 20.75 0.97 -13.54
N THR A 50 20.36 1.11 -14.80
CA THR A 50 19.02 0.76 -15.29
C THR A 50 18.97 -0.50 -16.13
N PHE A 51 20.08 -1.23 -16.32
CA PHE A 51 20.08 -2.46 -17.11
C PHE A 51 19.88 -3.70 -16.21
N PRO A 52 18.91 -4.59 -16.48
CA PRO A 52 17.85 -4.49 -17.50
C PRO A 52 16.65 -3.62 -17.07
N PHE A 53 16.21 -2.71 -17.96
CA PHE A 53 15.20 -1.70 -17.62
C PHE A 53 13.80 -2.28 -17.44
N ASN A 54 13.43 -3.28 -18.25
CA ASN A 54 12.15 -3.96 -18.14
C ASN A 54 11.99 -4.66 -16.79
N SER A 55 13.04 -5.33 -16.30
CA SER A 55 12.99 -6.01 -15.01
C SER A 55 12.88 -5.02 -13.85
N PHE A 56 13.60 -3.89 -13.92
CA PHE A 56 13.42 -2.80 -12.94
C PHE A 56 11.99 -2.26 -12.98
N LEU A 57 11.50 -1.90 -14.17
CA LEU A 57 10.19 -1.29 -14.34
C LEU A 57 9.08 -2.26 -13.91
N SER A 58 9.20 -3.55 -14.25
CA SER A 58 8.28 -4.61 -13.80
C SER A 58 8.24 -4.72 -12.27
N GLY A 59 9.40 -4.82 -11.62
CA GLY A 59 9.49 -4.89 -10.17
C GLY A 59 8.93 -3.63 -9.49
N PHE A 60 9.27 -2.45 -10.01
CA PHE A 60 8.82 -1.17 -9.46
C PHE A 60 7.31 -0.97 -9.63
N ILE A 61 6.75 -1.29 -10.81
CA ILE A 61 5.30 -1.22 -11.06
C ILE A 61 4.56 -2.25 -10.21
N SER A 62 5.13 -3.43 -9.96
CA SER A 62 4.54 -4.42 -9.04
C SER A 62 4.38 -3.84 -7.63
N ALA A 63 5.41 -3.16 -7.12
CA ALA A 63 5.36 -2.50 -5.82
C ALA A 63 4.33 -1.35 -5.81
N VAL A 64 4.39 -0.44 -6.78
CA VAL A 64 3.46 0.70 -6.87
C VAL A 64 2.01 0.24 -7.04
N GLY A 65 1.75 -0.73 -7.92
CA GLY A 65 0.42 -1.29 -8.15
C GLY A 65 -0.13 -1.97 -6.90
N SER A 66 0.67 -2.80 -6.23
CA SER A 66 0.27 -3.46 -4.98
C SER A 66 -0.05 -2.46 -3.87
N PHE A 67 0.71 -1.36 -3.80
CA PHE A 67 0.47 -0.28 -2.85
C PHE A 67 -0.87 0.43 -3.13
N ILE A 68 -1.13 0.80 -4.40
CA ILE A 68 -2.39 1.45 -4.80
C ILE A 68 -3.58 0.54 -4.47
N LEU A 69 -3.52 -0.74 -4.86
CA LEU A 69 -4.58 -1.71 -4.58
C LEU A 69 -4.80 -1.90 -3.07
N GLY A 70 -3.73 -1.96 -2.29
CA GLY A 70 -3.82 -2.05 -0.83
C GLY A 70 -4.45 -0.81 -0.19
N VAL A 71 -4.17 0.39 -0.71
CA VAL A 71 -4.82 1.63 -0.26
C VAL A 71 -6.30 1.64 -0.63
N CYS A 72 -6.67 1.21 -1.84
CA CYS A 72 -8.07 1.07 -2.24
C CYS A 72 -8.82 0.11 -1.31
N LEU A 73 -8.23 -1.05 -1.00
CA LEU A 73 -8.78 -2.00 -0.03
C LEU A 73 -8.95 -1.33 1.34
N ARG A 74 -7.93 -0.61 1.82
CA ARG A 74 -7.95 0.09 3.12
C ARG A 74 -9.14 1.05 3.22
N ILE A 75 -9.35 1.84 2.17
CA ILE A 75 -10.42 2.84 2.10
C ILE A 75 -11.78 2.15 2.13
N GLN A 76 -11.96 1.07 1.37
CA GLN A 76 -13.23 0.34 1.28
C GLN A 76 -13.59 -0.42 2.57
N ILE A 77 -12.60 -0.97 3.30
CA ILE A 77 -12.86 -1.73 4.54
C ILE A 77 -12.90 -0.86 5.80
N ASN A 78 -12.60 0.44 5.70
CA ASN A 78 -12.66 1.35 6.83
C ASN A 78 -14.13 1.60 7.22
N PRO A 79 -14.57 1.27 8.45
CA PRO A 79 -15.94 1.48 8.89
C PRO A 79 -16.42 2.94 8.79
N GLN A 80 -15.49 3.90 8.90
CA GLN A 80 -15.80 5.33 8.76
C GLN A 80 -16.28 5.71 7.35
N ASN A 81 -15.88 4.93 6.34
CA ASN A 81 -16.20 5.20 4.93
C ASN A 81 -17.41 4.37 4.45
N LYS A 82 -18.09 3.62 5.33
CA LYS A 82 -19.19 2.73 4.96
C LYS A 82 -20.34 3.45 4.23
N GLY A 83 -20.56 4.74 4.52
CA GLY A 83 -21.59 5.56 3.86
C GLY A 83 -21.32 5.81 2.37
N GLU A 84 -20.05 5.84 1.96
CA GLU A 84 -19.60 6.07 0.58
C GLU A 84 -19.62 4.79 -0.28
N PHE A 85 -19.54 3.62 0.36
CA PHE A 85 -19.43 2.32 -0.30
C PHE A 85 -20.67 1.43 -0.03
N GLN A 86 -21.86 1.99 -0.24
CA GLN A 86 -23.11 1.25 -0.04
C GLN A 86 -23.16 0.03 -0.98
N GLY A 87 -23.38 -1.16 -0.41
CA GLY A 87 -23.42 -2.42 -1.17
C GLY A 87 -22.07 -3.09 -1.43
N ILE A 88 -20.97 -2.52 -0.92
CA ILE A 88 -19.66 -3.20 -0.91
C ILE A 88 -19.42 -3.75 0.50
N SER A 89 -19.49 -5.08 0.63
CA SER A 89 -19.09 -5.73 1.88
C SER A 89 -17.56 -5.83 1.96
N PRO A 90 -16.98 -5.94 3.18
CA PRO A 90 -15.54 -6.16 3.33
C PRO A 90 -15.03 -7.39 2.58
N GLU A 91 -15.84 -8.44 2.48
CA GLU A 91 -15.52 -9.68 1.76
C GLU A 91 -15.47 -9.44 0.25
N ARG A 92 -16.41 -8.65 -0.29
CA ARG A 92 -16.39 -8.23 -1.69
C ARG A 92 -15.17 -7.35 -2.00
N ALA A 93 -14.90 -6.34 -1.18
CA ALA A 93 -13.72 -5.48 -1.33
C ALA A 93 -12.42 -6.31 -1.34
N PHE A 94 -12.34 -7.34 -0.49
CA PHE A 94 -11.20 -8.24 -0.45
C PHE A 94 -11.10 -9.13 -1.69
N ALA A 95 -12.23 -9.65 -2.20
CA ALA A 95 -12.26 -10.42 -3.44
C ALA A 95 -11.82 -9.59 -4.65
N ASP A 96 -12.31 -8.35 -4.75
CA ASP A 96 -11.92 -7.40 -5.81
C ASP A 96 -10.42 -7.08 -5.74
N PHE A 97 -9.88 -6.90 -4.53
CA PHE A 97 -8.44 -6.74 -4.31
C PHE A 97 -7.64 -7.95 -4.79
N LEU A 98 -8.03 -9.18 -4.42
CA LEU A 98 -7.32 -10.39 -4.84
C LEU A 98 -7.34 -10.58 -6.36
N PHE A 99 -8.49 -10.32 -6.99
CA PHE A 99 -8.64 -10.41 -8.43
C PHE A 99 -7.74 -9.39 -9.15
N ALA A 100 -7.81 -8.11 -8.79
CA ALA A 100 -6.99 -7.07 -9.37
C ALA A 100 -5.48 -7.33 -9.14
N ASN A 101 -5.11 -7.78 -7.94
CA ASN A 101 -3.73 -8.07 -7.60
C ASN A 101 -3.19 -9.29 -8.38
N THR A 102 -4.03 -10.29 -8.65
CA THR A 102 -3.66 -11.44 -9.49
C THR A 102 -3.39 -11.01 -10.93
N ILE A 103 -4.24 -10.17 -11.50
CA ILE A 103 -4.03 -9.62 -12.85
C ILE A 103 -2.74 -8.79 -12.90
N LEU A 104 -2.51 -7.94 -11.90
CA LEU A 104 -1.28 -7.15 -11.79
C LEU A 104 -0.04 -8.05 -11.84
N HIS A 105 -0.01 -9.10 -11.02
CA HIS A 105 1.13 -10.01 -10.96
C HIS A 105 1.32 -10.81 -12.25
N LEU A 106 0.24 -11.18 -12.94
CA LEU A 106 0.31 -11.83 -14.25
C LEU A 106 0.97 -10.92 -15.29
N VAL A 107 0.59 -9.64 -15.35
CA VAL A 107 1.21 -8.67 -16.27
C VAL A 107 2.68 -8.40 -15.91
N VAL A 108 2.99 -8.25 -14.63
CA VAL A 108 4.36 -8.04 -14.13
C VAL A 108 5.28 -9.20 -14.53
N ILE A 109 4.86 -10.44 -14.31
CA ILE A 109 5.65 -11.64 -14.65
C ILE A 109 5.82 -11.76 -16.17
N ASN A 110 4.80 -11.40 -16.96
CA ASN A 110 4.91 -11.39 -18.42
C ASN A 110 5.87 -10.31 -18.94
N PHE A 111 5.99 -9.18 -18.24
CA PHE A 111 6.78 -8.02 -18.65
C PHE A 111 8.22 -7.98 -18.09
N VAL A 112 8.55 -8.81 -17.09
CA VAL A 112 9.85 -8.75 -16.38
C VAL A 112 11.06 -9.07 -17.28
N GLY A 113 10.84 -9.81 -18.36
CA GLY A 113 11.86 -10.22 -19.35
C GLY A 113 12.22 -9.10 -20.32
#